data_AF-A0A2S2CYW7-F1
#
_entry.id   AF-A0A2S2CYW7-F1
#
_cell.length_a   1.000
_cell.length_b   1.000
_cell.length_c   1.000
_cell.angle_alpha   90.00
_cell.angle_beta   90.00
_cell.angle_gamma   90.00
#
_symmetry.space_group_name_H-M   'P 1'
#
loop_
_entity.id
_entity.type
_entity.pdbx_description
1 polymer ?
#
loop_
_entity_poly.entity_id
_entity_poly.type
_entity_poly.pdbx_seq_one_letter_code
_entity_poly.pdbx_strand_id
1 'polypeptide(L)'
;MKLSTKILLPVFVLSVVSAAIGGASVWGLNRMAAANHALIQADRTVLAASELRSLSRSLQRDALNLIAEDSTTQAAIAARFGARLTEMAERNRQLDRLLAASGNPAAGRIGPLQITVMEALAKTRDLAVAGRREAAAALFRGELRDGERAASALTDPVIETGVEEVARLTREVEATEDFVRTVVIAVGLVGILAGALLSWLIARRSVVEPLARLTAGMERLARKDYGVDLSDAARGDEVGAMATAVVTFRDALRTADRLEAEQAAERAAKERRAAEIERLIEHFEATVGNILHTLSSAATELNRTANSMSGIAEQTNARAASAAGTAAEASTNVQAVAAATEELTASITEISGQVSRSTTIADQAVGEAQQTNTRVQGLVEQAQRIGEIVQLISSIASQTNLLALNATIEAARAGEAGKGFAVVASEVKSLANQTAKATEDIGQQIASMQGATNGAAQAIGGITRTIATISEVATSIASAIEEQGAATAEIARNVQEASRGTATVSADIGGVSEAATQTGTAAGQVLEASGDLARQSELLRTEVESFLSGIRAA
;
A
#
# COMPACT_ATOMS: atom_id res chain seq x y z
N MET A 1 63.44 42.31 44.03
CA MET A 1 62.46 42.34 42.92
C MET A 1 61.41 43.38 43.25
N LYS A 2 61.17 44.35 42.35
CA LYS A 2 60.11 45.37 42.53
C LYS A 2 58.74 44.68 42.63
N LEU A 3 57.83 45.23 43.44
CA LEU A 3 56.50 44.66 43.74
C LEU A 3 55.68 44.42 42.45
N SER A 4 55.85 45.26 41.44
CA SER A 4 55.22 45.15 40.12
C SER A 4 55.59 43.87 39.35
N THR A 5 56.80 43.32 39.54
CA THR A 5 57.25 42.08 38.87
C THR A 5 56.70 40.82 39.55
N LYS A 6 56.21 40.91 40.79
CA LYS A 6 55.65 39.77 41.54
C LYS A 6 54.14 39.63 41.37
N ILE A 7 53.44 40.70 41.04
CA ILE A 7 51.97 40.72 40.81
C ILE A 7 51.61 40.29 39.38
N LEU A 8 52.52 40.44 38.41
CA LEU A 8 52.30 40.03 37.02
C LEU A 8 52.49 38.51 36.79
N LEU A 9 53.14 37.80 37.70
CA LEU A 9 53.45 36.37 37.54
C LEU A 9 52.19 35.47 37.55
N PRO A 10 51.21 35.64 38.46
CA PRO A 10 49.96 34.88 38.43
C PRO A 10 49.06 35.24 37.23
N VAL A 11 49.06 36.51 36.82
CA VAL A 11 48.33 36.97 35.62
C VAL A 11 48.91 36.32 34.37
N PHE A 12 50.24 36.25 34.26
CA PHE A 12 50.91 35.58 33.15
C PHE A 12 50.56 34.07 33.09
N VAL A 13 50.55 33.38 34.23
CA VAL A 13 50.17 31.95 34.30
C VAL A 13 48.72 31.73 33.87
N LEU A 14 47.78 32.58 34.31
CA LEU A 14 46.37 32.50 33.90
C LEU A 14 46.17 32.83 32.42
N SER A 15 46.91 33.80 31.86
CA SER A 15 46.88 34.10 30.42
C SER A 15 47.42 32.93 29.57
N VAL A 16 48.46 32.24 30.03
CA VAL A 16 48.98 31.03 29.36
C VAL A 16 47.96 29.88 29.42
N VAL A 17 47.27 29.69 30.55
CA VAL A 17 46.19 28.70 30.69
C VAL A 17 45.02 29.01 29.77
N SER A 18 44.56 30.28 29.70
CA SER A 18 43.50 30.69 28.77
C SER A 18 43.89 30.51 27.31
N ALA A 19 45.14 30.80 26.95
CA ALA A 19 45.66 30.56 25.61
C ALA A 19 45.73 29.06 25.27
N ALA A 20 46.11 28.21 26.23
CA ALA A 20 46.13 26.76 26.07
C ALA A 20 44.72 26.17 25.90
N ILE A 21 43.74 26.64 26.68
CA ILE A 21 42.33 26.27 26.53
C ILE A 21 41.80 26.71 25.16
N GLY A 22 42.06 27.96 24.76
CA GLY A 22 41.67 28.46 23.44
C GLY A 22 42.28 27.63 22.30
N GLY A 23 43.56 27.27 22.41
CA GLY A 23 44.25 26.42 21.42
C GLY A 23 43.66 25.01 21.35
N ALA A 24 43.39 24.36 22.49
CA ALA A 24 42.77 23.04 22.54
C ALA A 24 41.35 23.04 21.95
N SER A 25 40.56 24.08 22.24
CA SER A 25 39.21 24.24 21.69
C SER A 25 39.21 24.47 20.18
N VAL A 26 40.10 25.33 19.65
CA VAL A 26 40.23 25.55 18.20
C VAL A 26 40.71 24.29 17.48
N TRP A 27 41.68 23.56 18.06
CA TRP A 27 42.13 22.29 17.53
C TRP A 27 41.00 21.24 17.50
N GLY A 28 40.25 21.14 18.61
CA GLY A 28 39.10 20.25 18.74
C GLY A 28 38.01 20.55 17.71
N LEU A 29 37.60 21.82 17.59
CA LEU A 29 36.59 22.27 16.63
C LEU A 29 37.01 21.99 15.18
N ASN A 30 38.28 22.24 14.83
CA ASN A 30 38.78 21.95 13.48
C ASN A 30 38.79 20.44 13.18
N ARG A 31 39.16 19.61 14.18
CA ARG A 31 39.16 18.16 14.03
C ARG A 31 37.76 17.57 13.94
N MET A 32 36.83 18.06 14.77
CA MET A 32 35.41 17.70 14.70
C MET A 32 34.78 18.14 13.37
N ALA A 33 35.10 19.33 12.88
CA ALA A 33 34.61 19.81 11.58
C ALA A 33 35.08 18.92 10.43
N ALA A 34 36.35 18.49 10.43
CA ALA A 34 36.89 17.56 9.44
C ALA A 34 36.23 16.16 9.53
N ALA A 35 36.10 15.61 10.73
CA ALA A 35 35.45 14.31 10.96
C ALA A 35 33.96 14.34 10.59
N ASN A 36 33.24 15.41 10.92
CA ASN A 36 31.84 15.59 10.56
C ASN A 36 31.65 15.72 9.04
N HIS A 37 32.55 16.42 8.35
CA HIS A 37 32.53 16.49 6.88
C HIS A 37 32.75 15.11 6.24
N ALA A 38 33.69 14.32 6.76
CA ALA A 38 33.91 12.94 6.32
C ALA A 38 32.70 12.04 6.60
N LEU A 39 32.06 12.21 7.76
CA LEU A 39 30.86 11.47 8.15
C LEU A 39 29.69 11.75 7.20
N ILE A 40 29.42 13.02 6.88
CA ILE A 40 28.38 13.40 5.92
C ILE A 40 28.66 12.83 4.52
N GLN A 41 29.93 12.77 4.10
CA GLN A 41 30.30 12.17 2.81
C GLN A 41 30.10 10.65 2.80
N ALA A 42 30.50 9.96 3.86
CA ALA A 42 30.30 8.52 4.00
C ALA A 42 28.81 8.16 4.03
N ASP A 43 28.02 8.88 4.82
CA ASP A 43 26.56 8.69 4.93
C ASP A 43 25.84 8.92 3.59
N ARG A 44 26.16 9.99 2.86
CA ARG A 44 25.62 10.23 1.51
C ARG A 44 25.94 9.10 0.53
N THR A 45 27.12 8.50 0.63
CA THR A 45 27.55 7.39 -0.24
C THR A 45 26.78 6.11 0.10
N VAL A 46 26.61 5.81 1.39
CA VAL A 46 25.80 4.67 1.87
C VAL A 46 24.35 4.82 1.45
N LEU A 47 23.77 6.02 1.60
CA LEU A 47 22.40 6.30 1.21
C LEU A 47 22.21 6.11 -0.29
N ALA A 48 23.07 6.70 -1.12
CA ALA A 48 22.99 6.57 -2.58
C ALA A 48 23.15 5.10 -3.05
N ALA A 49 24.05 4.34 -2.44
CA ALA A 49 24.23 2.93 -2.73
C ALA A 49 23.00 2.10 -2.33
N SER A 50 22.42 2.39 -1.17
CA SER A 50 21.22 1.73 -0.64
C SER A 50 19.98 2.03 -1.49
N GLU A 51 19.79 3.28 -1.92
CA GLU A 51 18.72 3.70 -2.82
C GLU A 51 18.82 3.01 -4.18
N LEU A 52 20.03 2.97 -4.77
CA LEU A 52 20.26 2.27 -6.03
C LEU A 52 19.94 0.78 -5.93
N ARG A 53 20.40 0.12 -4.85
CA ARG A 53 20.11 -1.31 -4.57
C ARG A 53 18.61 -1.56 -4.40
N SER A 54 17.92 -0.70 -3.66
CA SER A 54 16.47 -0.80 -3.43
C SER A 54 15.69 -0.65 -4.74
N LEU A 55 16.06 0.34 -5.57
CA LEU A 55 15.42 0.60 -6.85
C LEU A 55 15.64 -0.54 -7.85
N SER A 56 16.88 -1.05 -7.97
CA SER A 56 17.22 -2.23 -8.78
C SER A 56 16.37 -3.44 -8.39
N ARG A 57 16.31 -3.79 -7.09
CA ARG A 57 15.49 -4.92 -6.60
C ARG A 57 14.00 -4.73 -6.84
N SER A 58 13.52 -3.50 -6.71
CA SER A 58 12.12 -3.21 -7.03
C SER A 58 11.83 -3.37 -8.52
N LEU A 59 12.72 -2.94 -9.40
CA LEU A 59 12.59 -3.11 -10.85
C LEU A 59 12.64 -4.59 -11.26
N GLN A 60 13.44 -5.42 -10.60
CA GLN A 60 13.42 -6.88 -10.80
C GLN A 60 12.07 -7.49 -10.43
N ARG A 61 11.46 -7.06 -9.32
CA ARG A 61 10.11 -7.51 -8.93
C ARG A 61 9.07 -7.10 -9.98
N ASP A 62 9.13 -5.86 -10.44
CA ASP A 62 8.24 -5.38 -11.52
C ASP A 62 8.46 -6.20 -12.81
N ALA A 63 9.70 -6.56 -13.14
CA ALA A 63 10.01 -7.39 -14.29
C ALA A 63 9.46 -8.82 -14.15
N LEU A 64 9.47 -9.41 -12.94
CA LEU A 64 8.81 -10.69 -12.67
C LEU A 64 7.29 -10.59 -12.78
N ASN A 65 6.68 -9.53 -12.25
CA ASN A 65 5.24 -9.32 -12.34
C ASN A 65 4.80 -9.13 -13.81
N LEU A 66 5.59 -8.40 -14.61
CA LEU A 66 5.39 -8.30 -16.05
C LEU A 66 5.42 -9.66 -16.75
N ILE A 67 6.22 -10.62 -16.29
CA ILE A 67 6.25 -11.97 -16.87
C ILE A 67 5.02 -12.79 -16.46
N ALA A 68 4.52 -12.61 -15.22
CA ALA A 68 3.51 -13.47 -14.61
C ALA A 68 2.05 -13.02 -14.85
N GLU A 69 1.79 -11.71 -14.90
CA GLU A 69 0.43 -11.15 -14.88
C GLU A 69 -0.25 -11.08 -16.26
N ASP A 70 -1.57 -10.84 -16.26
CA ASP A 70 -2.41 -10.64 -17.44
C ASP A 70 -2.11 -9.34 -18.21
N SER A 71 -2.61 -9.24 -19.44
CA SER A 71 -2.32 -8.13 -20.36
C SER A 71 -2.73 -6.75 -19.83
N THR A 72 -3.76 -6.68 -19.00
CA THR A 72 -4.28 -5.45 -18.41
C THR A 72 -3.37 -4.90 -17.33
N THR A 73 -2.89 -5.75 -16.43
CA THR A 73 -2.01 -5.34 -15.33
C THR A 73 -0.57 -5.11 -15.84
N GLN A 74 -0.15 -5.89 -16.84
CA GLN A 74 1.11 -5.69 -17.55
C GLN A 74 1.25 -4.27 -18.13
N ALA A 75 0.19 -3.71 -18.72
CA ALA A 75 0.22 -2.37 -19.31
C ALA A 75 0.50 -1.27 -18.28
N ALA A 76 -0.11 -1.37 -17.09
CA ALA A 76 0.09 -0.40 -16.01
C ALA A 76 1.51 -0.44 -15.43
N ILE A 77 2.08 -1.64 -15.27
CA ILE A 77 3.46 -1.82 -14.80
C ILE A 77 4.45 -1.32 -15.85
N ALA A 78 4.25 -1.70 -17.13
CA ALA A 78 5.12 -1.30 -18.23
C ALA A 78 5.18 0.22 -18.41
N ALA A 79 4.06 0.93 -18.23
CA ALA A 79 3.99 2.38 -18.34
C ALA A 79 4.89 3.10 -17.31
N ARG A 80 5.02 2.55 -16.09
CA ARG A 80 5.87 3.14 -15.03
C ARG A 80 7.32 2.66 -15.11
N PHE A 81 7.56 1.50 -15.72
CA PHE A 81 8.88 0.85 -15.78
C PHE A 81 9.96 1.73 -16.43
N GLY A 82 9.63 2.44 -17.51
CA GLY A 82 10.58 3.31 -18.22
C GLY A 82 11.07 4.51 -17.39
N ALA A 83 10.16 5.14 -16.63
CA ALA A 83 10.51 6.25 -15.74
C ALA A 83 11.45 5.77 -14.63
N ARG A 84 11.18 4.59 -14.06
CA ARG A 84 12.03 3.98 -13.02
C ARG A 84 13.41 3.55 -13.51
N LEU A 85 13.53 3.08 -14.75
CA LEU A 85 14.85 2.85 -15.38
C LEU A 85 15.66 4.15 -15.51
N THR A 86 14.98 5.25 -15.83
CA THR A 86 15.63 6.57 -15.93
C THR A 86 16.10 7.05 -14.55
N GLU A 87 15.26 6.87 -13.52
CA GLU A 87 15.62 7.14 -12.13
C GLU A 87 16.83 6.30 -11.69
N MET A 88 16.84 5.00 -12.03
CA MET A 88 17.96 4.11 -11.73
C MET A 88 19.26 4.58 -12.40
N ALA A 89 19.20 5.05 -13.64
CA ALA A 89 20.35 5.61 -14.33
C ALA A 89 20.87 6.89 -13.65
N GLU A 90 19.99 7.74 -13.14
CA GLU A 90 20.37 8.95 -12.40
C GLU A 90 21.03 8.60 -11.06
N ARG A 91 20.43 7.68 -10.29
CA ARG A 91 20.99 7.18 -9.02
C ARG A 91 22.35 6.51 -9.22
N ASN A 92 22.52 5.77 -10.31
CA ASN A 92 23.79 5.17 -10.67
C ASN A 92 24.88 6.23 -10.93
N ARG A 93 24.56 7.31 -11.68
CA ARG A 93 25.50 8.42 -11.89
C ARG A 93 25.80 9.19 -10.60
N GLN A 94 24.80 9.37 -9.75
CA GLN A 94 24.96 10.03 -8.45
C GLN A 94 25.93 9.24 -7.57
N LEU A 95 25.72 7.92 -7.44
CA LEU A 95 26.61 7.05 -6.68
C LEU A 95 28.03 7.09 -7.22
N ASP A 96 28.21 7.00 -8.54
CA ASP A 96 29.53 7.01 -9.16
C ASP A 96 30.31 8.30 -8.89
N ARG A 97 29.62 9.46 -8.91
CA ARG A 97 30.21 10.75 -8.52
C ARG A 97 30.64 10.79 -7.05
N LEU A 98 29.82 10.23 -6.15
CA LEU A 98 30.13 10.17 -4.72
C LEU A 98 31.31 9.23 -4.43
N LEU A 99 31.36 8.08 -5.11
CA LEU A 99 32.48 7.15 -5.02
C LEU A 99 33.77 7.77 -5.58
N ALA A 100 33.70 8.48 -6.70
CA ALA A 100 34.86 9.20 -7.25
C ALA A 100 35.36 10.31 -6.31
N ALA A 101 34.45 11.08 -5.71
CA ALA A 101 34.79 12.14 -4.77
C ALA A 101 35.42 11.61 -3.47
N SER A 102 35.05 10.41 -3.04
CA SER A 102 35.62 9.74 -1.86
C SER A 102 36.88 8.92 -2.15
N GLY A 103 37.27 8.78 -3.43
CA GLY A 103 38.38 7.91 -3.84
C GLY A 103 38.11 6.42 -3.61
N ASN A 104 36.84 6.03 -3.57
CA ASN A 104 36.45 4.64 -3.31
C ASN A 104 36.88 3.73 -4.49
N PRO A 105 37.52 2.56 -4.25
CA PRO A 105 37.94 1.65 -5.31
C PRO A 105 36.83 1.10 -6.21
N ALA A 106 35.56 1.26 -5.82
CA ALA A 106 34.39 0.90 -6.61
C ALA A 106 33.99 1.97 -7.64
N ALA A 107 34.57 3.17 -7.58
CA ALA A 107 34.32 4.25 -8.54
C ALA A 107 34.61 3.79 -9.98
N GLY A 108 33.70 4.09 -10.89
CA GLY A 108 33.75 3.68 -12.30
C GLY A 108 33.48 2.19 -12.55
N ARG A 109 33.26 1.38 -11.52
CA ARG A 109 33.06 -0.09 -11.67
C ARG A 109 31.60 -0.51 -11.48
N ILE A 110 30.87 0.16 -10.58
CA ILE A 110 29.43 -0.11 -10.38
C ILE A 110 28.63 0.40 -11.58
N GLY A 111 28.98 1.59 -12.09
CA GLY A 111 28.32 2.25 -13.20
C GLY A 111 28.03 1.34 -14.40
N PRO A 112 29.07 0.72 -15.01
CA PRO A 112 28.91 -0.16 -16.17
C PRO A 112 28.05 -1.40 -15.89
N LEU A 113 28.19 -2.03 -14.72
CA LEU A 113 27.40 -3.21 -14.36
C LEU A 113 25.91 -2.86 -14.23
N GLN A 114 25.60 -1.72 -13.61
CA GLN A 114 24.23 -1.25 -13.51
C GLN A 114 23.63 -0.87 -14.87
N ILE A 115 24.45 -0.41 -15.83
CA ILE A 115 24.01 -0.21 -17.22
C ILE A 115 23.60 -1.54 -17.86
N THR A 116 24.42 -2.59 -17.72
CA THR A 116 24.08 -3.93 -18.23
C THR A 116 22.79 -4.46 -17.59
N VAL A 117 22.61 -4.24 -16.28
CA VAL A 117 21.37 -4.60 -15.57
C VAL A 117 20.16 -3.86 -16.14
N MET A 118 20.25 -2.54 -16.33
CA MET A 118 19.16 -1.73 -16.89
C MET A 118 18.81 -2.15 -18.32
N GLU A 119 19.80 -2.48 -19.14
CA GLU A 119 19.58 -3.00 -20.50
C GLU A 119 18.86 -4.35 -20.48
N ALA A 120 19.26 -5.26 -19.59
CA ALA A 120 18.61 -6.56 -19.41
C ALA A 120 17.17 -6.40 -18.88
N LEU A 121 16.93 -5.47 -17.95
CA LEU A 121 15.58 -5.12 -17.45
C LEU A 121 14.71 -4.57 -18.58
N ALA A 122 15.22 -3.66 -19.41
CA ALA A 122 14.49 -3.08 -20.54
C ALA A 122 14.10 -4.14 -21.58
N LYS A 123 15.06 -5.01 -21.97
CA LYS A 123 14.80 -6.15 -22.87
C LYS A 123 13.77 -7.13 -22.27
N THR A 124 13.85 -7.40 -20.97
CA THR A 124 12.91 -8.30 -20.27
C THR A 124 11.48 -7.74 -20.32
N ARG A 125 11.33 -6.43 -20.03
CA ARG A 125 10.05 -5.72 -20.19
C ARG A 125 9.51 -5.85 -21.61
N ASP A 126 10.34 -5.57 -22.62
CA ASP A 126 9.90 -5.58 -24.03
C ASP A 126 9.43 -6.97 -24.48
N LEU A 127 10.14 -8.02 -24.07
CA LEU A 127 9.73 -9.40 -24.34
C LEU A 127 8.44 -9.77 -23.60
N ALA A 128 8.28 -9.34 -22.34
CA ALA A 128 7.08 -9.61 -21.55
C ALA A 128 5.84 -8.92 -22.13
N VAL A 129 5.96 -7.63 -22.51
CA VAL A 129 4.88 -6.85 -23.16
C VAL A 129 4.54 -7.39 -24.55
N ALA A 130 5.52 -7.92 -25.29
CA ALA A 130 5.30 -8.58 -26.58
C ALA A 130 4.69 -10.00 -26.46
N GLY A 131 4.30 -10.44 -25.26
CA GLY A 131 3.72 -11.76 -25.01
C GLY A 131 4.73 -12.92 -25.06
N ARG A 132 6.02 -12.65 -25.21
CA ARG A 132 7.10 -13.65 -25.29
C ARG A 132 7.59 -14.06 -23.89
N ARG A 133 6.68 -14.57 -23.06
CA ARG A 133 6.92 -14.84 -21.62
C ARG A 133 8.10 -15.78 -21.36
N GLU A 134 8.25 -16.84 -22.15
CA GLU A 134 9.34 -17.80 -21.95
C GLU A 134 10.72 -17.19 -22.25
N ALA A 135 10.81 -16.38 -23.31
CA ALA A 135 12.03 -15.63 -23.65
C ALA A 135 12.36 -14.58 -22.58
N ALA A 136 11.35 -13.87 -22.07
CA ALA A 136 11.51 -12.92 -20.97
C ALA A 136 12.00 -13.63 -19.69
N ALA A 137 11.43 -14.78 -19.34
CA ALA A 137 11.84 -15.58 -18.20
C ALA A 137 13.26 -16.16 -18.34
N ALA A 138 13.66 -16.55 -19.56
CA ALA A 138 15.02 -17.00 -19.84
C ALA A 138 16.05 -15.87 -19.65
N LEU A 139 15.76 -14.68 -20.19
CA LEU A 139 16.60 -13.49 -20.02
C LEU A 139 16.69 -13.05 -18.55
N PHE A 140 15.55 -13.09 -17.83
CA PHE A 140 15.49 -12.77 -16.41
C PHE A 140 16.38 -13.73 -15.58
N ARG A 141 16.28 -15.03 -15.83
CA ARG A 141 17.05 -16.05 -15.07
C ARG A 141 18.54 -16.08 -15.40
N GLY A 142 18.92 -15.66 -16.61
CA GLY A 142 20.30 -15.60 -17.08
C GLY A 142 20.90 -14.19 -16.94
N GLU A 143 20.96 -13.46 -18.06
CA GLU A 143 21.65 -12.16 -18.21
C GLU A 143 21.32 -11.17 -17.09
N LEU A 144 20.04 -11.01 -16.75
CA LEU A 144 19.64 -10.08 -15.69
C LEU A 144 20.12 -10.53 -14.31
N ARG A 145 19.89 -11.80 -13.95
CA ARG A 145 20.28 -12.31 -12.62
C ARG A 145 21.79 -12.33 -12.42
N ASP A 146 22.55 -12.60 -13.48
CA ASP A 146 24.01 -12.59 -13.43
C ASP A 146 24.58 -11.16 -13.41
N GLY A 147 24.00 -10.25 -14.18
CA GLY A 147 24.33 -8.82 -14.12
C GLY A 147 24.07 -8.23 -12.73
N GLU A 148 22.94 -8.58 -12.12
CA GLU A 148 22.56 -8.11 -10.79
C GLU A 148 23.42 -8.67 -9.67
N ARG A 149 23.84 -9.93 -9.79
CA ARG A 149 24.85 -10.50 -8.88
C ARG A 149 26.18 -9.77 -8.98
N ALA A 150 26.63 -9.47 -10.19
CA ALA A 150 27.87 -8.73 -10.40
C ALA A 150 27.78 -7.31 -9.83
N ALA A 151 26.66 -6.61 -10.07
CA ALA A 151 26.43 -5.27 -9.54
C ALA A 151 26.32 -5.26 -8.00
N SER A 152 25.59 -6.23 -7.42
CA SER A 152 25.46 -6.38 -5.96
C SER A 152 26.79 -6.74 -5.30
N ALA A 153 27.65 -7.56 -5.94
CA ALA A 153 28.97 -7.90 -5.41
C ALA A 153 29.90 -6.69 -5.24
N LEU A 154 29.66 -5.59 -5.96
CA LEU A 154 30.38 -4.33 -5.76
C LEU A 154 29.60 -3.32 -4.90
N THR A 155 28.27 -3.33 -4.97
CA THR A 155 27.43 -2.35 -4.24
C THR A 155 27.28 -2.72 -2.76
N ASP A 156 27.18 -4.02 -2.43
CA ASP A 156 26.98 -4.48 -1.05
C ASP A 156 28.18 -4.16 -0.15
N PRO A 157 29.45 -4.38 -0.57
CA PRO A 157 30.61 -3.96 0.21
C PRO A 157 30.68 -2.44 0.41
N VAL A 158 30.22 -1.63 -0.53
CA VAL A 158 30.18 -0.16 -0.38
C VAL A 158 29.22 0.25 0.75
N ILE A 159 28.08 -0.44 0.87
CA ILE A 159 27.13 -0.21 1.96
C ILE A 159 27.73 -0.70 3.28
N GLU A 160 28.25 -1.93 3.33
CA GLU A 160 28.80 -2.52 4.56
C GLU A 160 29.99 -1.72 5.09
N THR A 161 31.00 -1.50 4.26
CA THR A 161 32.19 -0.72 4.65
C THR A 161 31.83 0.75 4.94
N GLY A 162 30.85 1.31 4.23
CA GLY A 162 30.38 2.67 4.50
C GLY A 162 29.66 2.80 5.84
N VAL A 163 28.85 1.81 6.24
CA VAL A 163 28.21 1.77 7.57
C VAL A 163 29.26 1.62 8.67
N GLU A 164 30.26 0.75 8.47
CA GLU A 164 31.38 0.62 9.40
C GLU A 164 32.21 1.91 9.51
N GLU A 165 32.42 2.61 8.39
CA GLU A 165 33.12 3.89 8.32
C GLU A 165 32.35 4.98 9.07
N VAL A 166 31.04 5.09 8.86
CA VAL A 166 30.16 6.02 9.60
C VAL A 166 30.25 5.72 11.10
N ALA A 167 30.11 4.46 11.51
CA ALA A 167 30.22 4.06 12.93
C ALA A 167 31.62 4.32 13.53
N ARG A 168 32.69 4.23 12.72
CA ARG A 168 34.05 4.61 13.14
C ARG A 168 34.16 6.11 13.33
N LEU A 169 33.68 6.90 12.38
CA LEU A 169 33.74 8.37 12.42
C LEU A 169 32.87 8.94 13.55
N THR A 170 31.70 8.37 13.82
CA THR A 170 30.87 8.75 14.99
C THR A 170 31.65 8.55 16.28
N ARG A 171 32.29 7.38 16.46
CA ARG A 171 33.14 7.12 17.64
C ARG A 171 34.36 8.04 17.73
N GLU A 172 34.96 8.44 16.59
CA GLU A 172 36.06 9.41 16.58
C GLU A 172 35.59 10.81 17.00
N VAL A 173 34.39 11.24 16.56
CA VAL A 173 33.79 12.50 16.99
C VAL A 173 33.50 12.49 18.49
N GLU A 174 32.85 11.45 19.00
CA GLU A 174 32.55 11.28 20.43
C GLU A 174 33.84 11.27 21.27
N ALA A 175 34.86 10.51 20.86
CA ALA A 175 36.14 10.46 21.57
C ALA A 175 36.88 11.80 21.55
N THR A 176 36.79 12.57 20.44
CA THR A 176 37.38 13.90 20.35
C THR A 176 36.64 14.89 21.23
N GLU A 177 35.31 14.81 21.29
CA GLU A 177 34.47 15.62 22.19
C GLU A 177 34.82 15.37 23.66
N ASP A 178 34.86 14.10 24.09
CA ASP A 178 35.21 13.71 25.45
C ASP A 178 36.65 14.10 25.81
N PHE A 179 37.59 13.95 24.88
CA PHE A 179 38.98 14.37 25.07
C PHE A 179 39.08 15.89 25.26
N VAL A 180 38.46 16.69 24.39
CA VAL A 180 38.47 18.16 24.49
C VAL A 180 37.80 18.60 25.79
N ARG A 181 36.65 18.03 26.14
CA ARG A 181 35.94 18.31 27.39
C ARG A 181 36.81 18.01 28.61
N THR A 182 37.46 16.85 28.63
CA THR A 182 38.35 16.44 29.74
C THR A 182 39.57 17.35 29.84
N VAL A 183 40.22 17.69 28.72
CA VAL A 183 41.39 18.58 28.69
C VAL A 183 41.02 19.99 29.16
N VAL A 184 39.90 20.55 28.70
CA VAL A 184 39.44 21.89 29.11
C VAL A 184 39.16 21.92 30.62
N ILE A 185 38.47 20.91 31.16
CA ILE A 185 38.18 20.80 32.59
C ILE A 185 39.47 20.61 33.42
N ALA A 186 40.36 19.70 32.98
CA ALA A 186 41.60 19.41 33.70
C ALA A 186 42.59 20.59 33.68
N VAL A 187 42.80 21.24 32.53
CA VAL A 187 43.66 22.42 32.40
C VAL A 187 43.07 23.61 33.15
N GLY A 188 41.74 23.77 33.13
CA GLY A 188 41.05 24.78 33.95
C GLY A 188 41.26 24.55 35.45
N LEU A 189 41.05 23.33 35.95
CA LEU A 189 41.23 22.98 37.36
C LEU A 189 42.69 23.11 37.81
N VAL A 190 43.66 22.62 37.02
CA VAL A 190 45.09 22.75 37.33
C VAL A 190 45.53 24.22 37.28
N GLY A 191 45.01 25.02 36.34
CA GLY A 191 45.27 26.45 36.27
C GLY A 191 44.76 27.22 37.49
N ILE A 192 43.55 26.89 37.96
CA ILE A 192 42.97 27.47 39.18
C ILE A 192 43.79 27.07 40.42
N LEU A 193 44.18 25.79 40.53
CA LEU A 193 44.95 25.29 41.68
C LEU A 193 46.39 25.84 41.70
N ALA A 194 47.07 25.89 40.55
CA ALA A 194 48.40 26.47 40.43
C ALA A 194 48.40 27.99 40.66
N GLY A 195 47.39 28.70 40.16
CA GLY A 195 47.19 30.13 40.41
C GLY A 195 46.95 30.44 41.90
N ALA A 196 46.16 29.61 42.58
CA ALA A 196 45.93 29.73 44.02
C ALA A 196 47.20 29.45 44.85
N LEU A 197 47.98 28.42 44.49
CA LEU A 197 49.20 28.03 45.19
C LEU A 197 50.35 29.04 45.01
N LEU A 198 50.54 29.58 43.79
CA LEU A 198 51.54 30.63 43.53
C LEU A 198 51.20 31.94 44.26
N SER A 199 49.91 32.31 44.26
CA SER A 199 49.43 33.52 44.95
C SER A 199 49.60 33.42 46.47
N TRP A 200 49.42 32.22 47.04
CA TRP A 200 49.62 31.95 48.46
C TRP A 200 51.11 32.03 48.89
N LEU A 201 52.03 31.48 48.09
CA LEU A 201 53.48 31.50 48.36
C LEU A 201 54.09 32.91 48.29
N ILE A 202 53.64 33.74 47.34
CA ILE A 202 54.11 35.12 47.18
C ILE A 202 53.55 36.02 48.28
N ALA A 203 52.28 35.86 48.67
CA ALA A 203 51.66 36.64 49.75
C ALA A 203 52.34 36.39 51.12
N ARG A 204 52.65 35.14 51.45
CA ARG A 204 53.16 34.75 52.78
C ARG A 204 54.56 35.30 53.11
N ARG A 205 55.48 35.37 52.14
CA ARG A 205 56.90 35.67 52.41
C ARG A 205 57.33 37.12 52.16
N SER A 206 56.57 37.88 51.36
CA SER A 206 56.90 39.29 51.07
C SER A 206 55.96 40.31 51.69
N VAL A 207 54.85 39.86 52.30
CA VAL A 207 53.82 40.74 52.86
C VAL A 207 53.43 40.32 54.29
N VAL A 208 53.13 39.03 54.53
CA VAL A 208 52.57 38.57 55.83
C VAL A 208 53.56 38.64 57.02
N GLU A 209 54.83 38.26 56.85
CA GLU A 209 55.80 38.22 57.96
C GLU A 209 56.28 39.62 58.43
N PRO A 210 56.52 40.61 57.53
CA PRO A 210 56.76 42.00 57.92
C PRO A 210 55.49 42.70 58.45
N LEU A 211 54.32 42.38 57.91
CA LEU A 211 53.05 42.91 58.43
C LEU A 211 52.74 42.37 59.82
N ALA A 212 53.07 41.13 60.18
CA ALA A 212 52.81 40.61 61.53
C ALA A 212 53.50 41.43 62.64
N ARG A 213 54.70 41.98 62.39
CA ARG A 213 55.40 42.89 63.31
C ARG A 213 54.78 44.29 63.36
N LEU A 214 54.35 44.83 62.22
CA LEU A 214 53.56 46.07 62.17
C LEU A 214 52.16 45.90 62.81
N THR A 215 51.58 44.71 62.72
CA THR A 215 50.26 44.35 63.28
C THR A 215 50.34 44.22 64.79
N ALA A 216 51.40 43.64 65.36
CA ALA A 216 51.66 43.65 66.81
C ALA A 216 51.85 45.09 67.35
N GLY A 217 52.48 45.98 66.56
CA GLY A 217 52.59 47.40 66.88
C GLY A 217 51.23 48.13 66.79
N MET A 218 50.42 47.77 65.79
CA MET A 218 49.08 48.32 65.59
C MET A 218 48.04 47.79 66.58
N GLU A 219 48.25 46.60 67.15
CA GLU A 219 47.40 46.01 68.20
C GLU A 219 47.59 46.71 69.56
N ARG A 220 48.79 47.26 69.80
CA ARG A 220 49.04 48.21 70.88
C ARG A 220 48.42 49.57 70.55
N LEU A 221 48.56 50.03 69.30
CA LEU A 221 47.88 51.21 68.77
C LEU A 221 46.34 51.06 68.61
N ALA A 222 45.75 49.88 68.79
CA ALA A 222 44.29 49.67 68.79
C ALA A 222 43.72 49.66 70.22
N ARG A 223 44.54 49.29 71.22
CA ARG A 223 44.20 49.29 72.66
C ARG A 223 44.28 50.66 73.33
N LYS A 224 44.22 51.69 72.52
CA LYS A 224 44.42 53.08 72.91
C LYS A 224 45.82 53.43 73.47
N ASP A 225 46.78 52.51 73.40
CA ASP A 225 48.17 52.75 73.81
C ASP A 225 48.98 53.35 72.65
N TYR A 226 49.52 54.55 72.85
CA TYR A 226 50.27 55.31 71.84
C TYR A 226 51.81 55.11 71.96
N GLY A 227 52.27 54.36 72.96
CA GLY A 227 53.69 54.22 73.32
C GLY A 227 54.41 53.04 72.64
N VAL A 228 54.23 52.86 71.33
CA VAL A 228 54.75 51.69 70.61
C VAL A 228 56.06 51.99 69.89
N ASP A 229 57.05 51.11 70.05
CA ASP A 229 58.34 51.19 69.36
C ASP A 229 58.24 50.58 67.96
N LEU A 230 58.58 51.38 66.95
CA LEU A 230 58.41 51.10 65.52
C LEU A 230 59.76 51.28 64.81
N SER A 231 60.68 50.37 65.07
CA SER A 231 62.08 50.41 64.63
C SER A 231 62.27 50.12 63.12
N ASP A 232 61.22 49.74 62.40
CA ASP A 232 61.24 49.43 60.95
C ASP A 232 61.22 50.68 60.03
N ALA A 233 61.15 51.90 60.58
CA ALA A 233 61.12 53.18 59.83
C ALA A 233 62.41 53.50 59.04
N ALA A 234 63.50 52.77 59.28
CA ALA A 234 64.78 52.95 58.58
C ALA A 234 64.94 52.11 57.30
N ARG A 235 63.89 51.39 56.85
CA ARG A 235 63.91 50.60 55.61
C ARG A 235 63.72 51.47 54.38
N GLY A 236 64.46 51.17 53.30
CA GLY A 236 64.40 51.89 52.02
C GLY A 236 63.32 51.39 51.03
N ASP A 237 62.31 50.67 51.50
CA ASP A 237 61.18 50.14 50.71
C ASP A 237 59.83 50.60 51.29
N GLU A 238 58.72 50.33 50.61
CA GLU A 238 57.40 50.86 50.94
C GLU A 238 56.87 50.42 52.32
N VAL A 239 57.46 49.38 52.93
CA VAL A 239 57.18 48.95 54.33
C VAL A 239 57.84 49.89 55.36
N GLY A 240 58.98 50.51 55.02
CA GLY A 240 59.60 51.58 55.82
C GLY A 240 58.87 52.92 55.73
N ALA A 241 58.25 53.20 54.58
CA ALA A 241 57.34 54.34 54.42
C ALA A 241 56.03 54.15 55.23
N MET A 242 55.54 52.90 55.36
CA MET A 242 54.40 52.55 56.21
C MET A 242 54.70 52.69 57.71
N ALA A 243 55.89 52.33 58.19
CA ALA A 243 56.28 52.54 59.58
C ALA A 243 56.34 54.05 59.95
N THR A 244 56.78 54.89 59.01
CA THR A 244 56.74 56.36 59.13
C THR A 244 55.30 56.90 59.13
N ALA A 245 54.41 56.31 58.34
CA ALA A 245 52.98 56.65 58.32
C ALA A 245 52.22 56.18 59.58
N VAL A 246 52.62 55.07 60.22
CA VAL A 246 52.05 54.63 61.52
C VAL A 246 52.37 55.64 62.63
N VAL A 247 53.51 56.33 62.56
CA VAL A 247 53.85 57.44 63.46
C VAL A 247 52.93 58.66 63.24
N THR A 248 52.53 58.93 61.99
CA THR A 248 51.59 60.03 61.66
C THR A 248 50.11 59.66 61.89
N PHE A 249 49.76 58.36 61.76
CA PHE A 249 48.43 57.79 61.97
C PHE A 249 48.10 57.56 63.45
N ARG A 250 49.11 57.30 64.30
CA ARG A 250 49.02 57.36 65.76
C ARG A 250 48.38 58.67 66.23
N ASP A 251 48.77 59.77 65.58
CA ASP A 251 48.51 61.13 66.06
C ASP A 251 47.24 61.75 65.46
N ALA A 252 46.78 61.32 64.27
CA ALA A 252 45.68 62.00 63.60
C ALA A 252 44.29 61.39 63.86
N LEU A 253 44.05 60.14 63.49
CA LEU A 253 42.69 59.77 63.06
C LEU A 253 42.30 58.34 63.46
N ARG A 254 42.75 57.97 64.65
CA ARG A 254 42.19 56.92 65.51
C ARG A 254 40.68 57.09 65.81
N THR A 255 40.04 58.17 65.34
CA THR A 255 38.70 58.57 65.79
C THR A 255 37.66 58.75 64.68
N ALA A 256 38.00 58.86 63.39
CA ALA A 256 37.00 59.16 62.34
C ALA A 256 36.91 58.13 61.19
N ASP A 257 38.03 57.66 60.64
CA ASP A 257 38.05 56.89 59.38
C ASP A 257 37.60 55.41 59.47
N ARG A 258 37.76 54.78 60.64
CA ARG A 258 37.44 53.35 60.80
C ARG A 258 35.95 53.05 60.64
N LEU A 259 35.07 53.99 61.05
CA LEU A 259 33.62 53.83 60.97
C LEU A 259 33.09 54.06 59.54
N GLU A 260 33.72 54.94 58.76
CA GLU A 260 33.29 55.25 57.40
C GLU A 260 33.78 54.20 56.38
N ALA A 261 35.00 53.67 56.55
CA ALA A 261 35.55 52.61 55.69
C ALA A 261 34.92 51.21 55.95
N GLU A 262 34.56 50.88 57.20
CA GLU A 262 33.81 49.65 57.51
C GLU A 262 32.37 49.72 56.95
N GLN A 263 31.68 50.87 57.06
CA GLN A 263 30.35 51.05 56.47
C GLN A 263 30.39 51.08 54.93
N ALA A 264 31.41 51.67 54.31
CA ALA A 264 31.57 51.68 52.85
C ALA A 264 31.93 50.29 52.29
N ALA A 265 32.76 49.50 52.99
CA ALA A 265 33.09 48.13 52.60
C ALA A 265 31.90 47.18 52.80
N GLU A 266 31.11 47.35 53.86
CA GLU A 266 29.89 46.57 54.10
C GLU A 266 28.77 46.95 53.12
N ARG A 267 28.61 48.24 52.78
CA ARG A 267 27.71 48.69 51.69
C ARG A 267 28.15 48.13 50.34
N ALA A 268 29.41 48.24 49.95
CA ALA A 268 29.91 47.69 48.68
C ALA A 268 29.86 46.16 48.61
N ALA A 269 29.90 45.45 49.75
CA ALA A 269 29.69 44.01 49.81
C ALA A 269 28.20 43.64 49.70
N LYS A 270 27.32 44.40 50.37
CA LYS A 270 25.85 44.26 50.25
C LYS A 270 25.37 44.60 48.84
N GLU A 271 25.88 45.66 48.21
CA GLU A 271 25.58 46.06 46.83
C GLU A 271 26.04 45.01 45.81
N ARG A 272 27.25 44.46 45.96
CA ARG A 272 27.73 43.36 45.08
C ARG A 272 26.90 42.08 45.24
N ARG A 273 26.49 41.77 46.46
CA ARG A 273 25.64 40.60 46.74
C ARG A 273 24.22 40.81 46.22
N ALA A 274 23.67 42.01 46.37
CA ALA A 274 22.37 42.38 45.80
C ALA A 274 22.41 42.32 44.26
N ALA A 275 23.45 42.87 43.62
CA ALA A 275 23.61 42.83 42.17
C ALA A 275 23.75 41.39 41.62
N GLU A 276 24.45 40.50 42.32
CA GLU A 276 24.55 39.09 41.91
C GLU A 276 23.24 38.32 42.13
N ILE A 277 22.52 38.59 43.22
CA ILE A 277 21.19 38.03 43.45
C ILE A 277 20.21 38.50 42.38
N GLU A 278 20.20 39.79 42.03
CA GLU A 278 19.37 40.33 40.95
C GLU A 278 19.68 39.66 39.60
N ARG A 279 20.96 39.50 39.26
CA ARG A 279 21.39 38.80 38.03
C ARG A 279 20.93 37.34 38.00
N LEU A 280 21.01 36.64 39.13
CA LEU A 280 20.53 35.25 39.24
C LEU A 280 19.01 35.17 39.14
N ILE A 281 18.29 36.13 39.72
CA ILE A 281 16.83 36.26 39.60
C ILE A 281 16.44 36.50 38.15
N GLU A 282 17.05 37.47 37.46
CA GLU A 282 16.78 37.77 36.04
C GLU A 282 17.02 36.54 35.15
N HIS A 283 18.11 35.81 35.39
CA HIS A 283 18.42 34.60 34.63
C HIS A 283 17.41 33.47 34.90
N PHE A 284 17.02 33.28 36.17
CA PHE A 284 16.01 32.30 36.56
C PHE A 284 14.64 32.64 35.98
N GLU A 285 14.21 33.91 36.09
CA GLU A 285 12.97 34.45 35.53
C GLU A 285 12.90 34.21 34.01
N ALA A 286 13.96 34.57 33.28
CA ALA A 286 14.02 34.35 31.84
C ALA A 286 13.97 32.86 31.46
N THR A 287 14.68 32.00 32.20
CA THR A 287 14.74 30.56 31.90
C THR A 287 13.40 29.88 32.18
N VAL A 288 12.83 30.11 33.36
CA VAL A 288 11.54 29.53 33.75
C VAL A 288 10.40 30.10 32.91
N GLY A 289 10.42 31.40 32.61
CA GLY A 289 9.46 32.03 31.69
C GLY A 289 9.47 31.37 30.31
N ASN A 290 10.65 31.11 29.73
CA ASN A 290 10.76 30.42 28.44
C ASN A 290 10.25 28.96 28.49
N ILE A 291 10.55 28.23 29.57
CA ILE A 291 10.06 26.85 29.75
C ILE A 291 8.53 26.84 29.84
N LEU A 292 7.95 27.71 30.67
CA LEU A 292 6.50 27.82 30.85
C LEU A 292 5.78 28.25 29.57
N HIS A 293 6.36 29.18 28.82
CA HIS A 293 5.84 29.58 27.51
C HIS A 293 5.83 28.41 26.51
N THR A 294 6.92 27.64 26.47
CA THR A 294 7.04 26.45 25.61
C THR A 294 6.03 25.38 26.02
N LEU A 295 5.86 25.16 27.33
CA LEU A 295 4.93 24.17 27.87
C LEU A 295 3.47 24.54 27.57
N SER A 296 3.11 25.81 27.75
CA SER A 296 1.78 26.34 27.42
C SER A 296 1.48 26.22 25.91
N SER A 297 2.47 26.53 25.08
CA SER A 297 2.35 26.37 23.63
C SER A 297 2.15 24.90 23.23
N ALA A 298 2.92 23.98 23.83
CA ALA A 298 2.77 22.55 23.59
C ALA A 298 1.41 22.01 24.07
N ALA A 299 0.92 22.45 25.24
CA ALA A 299 -0.40 22.09 25.74
C ALA A 299 -1.51 22.58 24.79
N THR A 300 -1.39 23.80 24.26
CA THR A 300 -2.34 24.36 23.28
C THR A 300 -2.32 23.58 21.97
N GLU A 301 -1.14 23.16 21.50
CA GLU A 301 -0.98 22.32 20.33
C GLU A 301 -1.65 20.96 20.52
N LEU A 302 -1.38 20.28 21.64
CA LEU A 302 -2.01 19.01 22.01
C LEU A 302 -3.54 19.11 22.08
N ASN A 303 -4.06 20.20 22.65
CA ASN A 303 -5.50 20.44 22.72
C ASN A 303 -6.12 20.54 21.32
N ARG A 304 -5.47 21.24 20.39
CA ARG A 304 -5.93 21.36 19.00
C ARG A 304 -5.86 20.03 18.27
N THR A 305 -4.78 19.28 18.44
CA THR A 305 -4.63 17.94 17.85
C THR A 305 -5.71 16.98 18.38
N ALA A 306 -5.95 16.97 19.69
CA ALA A 306 -6.99 16.15 20.31
C ALA A 306 -8.39 16.49 19.77
N ASN A 307 -8.74 17.77 19.69
CA ASN A 307 -10.01 18.20 19.09
C ASN A 307 -10.14 17.74 17.62
N SER A 308 -9.07 17.87 16.82
CA SER A 308 -9.06 17.38 15.44
C SER A 308 -9.22 15.86 15.37
N MET A 309 -8.57 15.11 16.25
CA MET A 309 -8.71 13.65 16.31
C MET A 309 -10.14 13.24 16.68
N SER A 310 -10.77 13.92 17.64
CA SER A 310 -12.16 13.69 18.01
C SER A 310 -13.11 13.93 16.84
N GLY A 311 -12.94 15.04 16.11
CA GLY A 311 -13.75 15.33 14.92
C GLY A 311 -13.55 14.30 13.79
N ILE A 312 -12.33 13.83 13.58
CA ILE A 312 -12.05 12.75 12.60
C ILE A 312 -12.70 11.44 13.02
N ALA A 313 -12.65 11.10 14.31
CA ALA A 313 -13.28 9.90 14.86
C ALA A 313 -14.81 9.93 14.67
N GLU A 314 -15.46 11.05 15.00
CA GLU A 314 -16.90 11.24 14.77
C GLU A 314 -17.27 11.13 13.29
N GLN A 315 -16.52 11.77 12.41
CA GLN A 315 -16.75 11.69 10.97
C GLN A 315 -16.56 10.25 10.45
N THR A 316 -15.56 9.54 10.95
CA THR A 316 -15.29 8.15 10.58
C THR A 316 -16.44 7.24 11.03
N ASN A 317 -16.96 7.44 12.25
CA ASN A 317 -18.14 6.73 12.74
C ASN A 317 -19.39 7.00 11.88
N ALA A 318 -19.64 8.25 11.50
CA ALA A 318 -20.77 8.58 10.62
C ALA A 318 -20.65 7.90 9.25
N ARG A 319 -19.44 7.87 8.68
CA ARG A 319 -19.17 7.17 7.41
C ARG A 319 -19.30 5.65 7.55
N ALA A 320 -18.83 5.07 8.64
CA ALA A 320 -18.98 3.65 8.93
C ALA A 320 -20.47 3.28 9.06
N ALA A 321 -21.27 4.09 9.75
CA ALA A 321 -22.72 3.87 9.85
C ALA A 321 -23.41 3.93 8.48
N SER A 322 -23.05 4.90 7.63
CA SER A 322 -23.58 4.97 6.26
C SER A 322 -23.17 3.75 5.43
N ALA A 323 -21.91 3.33 5.50
CA ALA A 323 -21.41 2.17 4.78
C ALA A 323 -22.09 0.88 5.25
N ALA A 324 -22.35 0.75 6.56
CA ALA A 324 -23.09 -0.38 7.12
C ALA A 324 -24.52 -0.47 6.56
N GLY A 325 -25.20 0.68 6.42
CA GLY A 325 -26.50 0.76 5.76
C GLY A 325 -26.46 0.25 4.33
N THR A 326 -25.51 0.74 3.52
CA THR A 326 -25.34 0.27 2.13
C THR A 326 -24.98 -1.21 2.04
N ALA A 327 -24.14 -1.72 2.95
CA ALA A 327 -23.80 -3.14 3.00
C ALA A 327 -25.03 -4.02 3.35
N ALA A 328 -25.90 -3.56 4.24
CA ALA A 328 -27.16 -4.25 4.57
C ALA A 328 -28.14 -4.28 3.39
N GLU A 329 -28.26 -3.16 2.65
CA GLU A 329 -29.04 -3.12 1.41
C GLU A 329 -28.46 -4.06 0.34
N ALA A 330 -27.14 -4.07 0.15
CA ALA A 330 -26.48 -4.98 -0.77
C ALA A 330 -26.73 -6.45 -0.39
N SER A 331 -26.64 -6.80 0.89
CA SER A 331 -26.97 -8.15 1.39
C SER A 331 -28.41 -8.54 1.06
N THR A 332 -29.36 -7.61 1.19
CA THR A 332 -30.78 -7.84 0.88
C THR A 332 -30.96 -8.09 -0.63
N ASN A 333 -30.30 -7.30 -1.47
CA ASN A 333 -30.33 -7.48 -2.92
C ASN A 333 -29.73 -8.82 -3.35
N VAL A 334 -28.60 -9.22 -2.75
CA VAL A 334 -27.97 -10.52 -3.03
C VAL A 334 -28.89 -11.68 -2.63
N GLN A 335 -29.59 -11.59 -1.50
CA GLN A 335 -30.60 -12.59 -1.10
C GLN A 335 -31.77 -12.66 -2.09
N ALA A 336 -32.25 -11.53 -2.59
CA ALA A 336 -33.30 -11.50 -3.61
C ALA A 336 -32.85 -12.16 -4.92
N VAL A 337 -31.61 -11.90 -5.35
CA VAL A 337 -31.03 -12.57 -6.54
C VAL A 337 -30.85 -14.06 -6.30
N ALA A 338 -30.47 -14.48 -5.09
CA ALA A 338 -30.35 -15.90 -4.73
C ALA A 338 -31.70 -16.62 -4.89
N ALA A 339 -32.77 -16.04 -4.32
CA ALA A 339 -34.13 -16.58 -4.45
C ALA A 339 -34.57 -16.67 -5.92
N ALA A 340 -34.34 -15.62 -6.72
CA ALA A 340 -34.65 -15.63 -8.15
C ALA A 340 -33.85 -16.70 -8.92
N THR A 341 -32.60 -16.94 -8.52
CA THR A 341 -31.74 -17.96 -9.14
C THR A 341 -32.21 -19.39 -8.81
N GLU A 342 -32.70 -19.61 -7.58
CA GLU A 342 -33.34 -20.88 -7.20
C GLU A 342 -34.62 -21.12 -8.01
N GLU A 343 -35.47 -20.11 -8.18
CA GLU A 343 -36.67 -20.20 -9.04
C GLU A 343 -36.32 -20.50 -10.50
N LEU A 344 -35.31 -19.82 -11.05
CA LEU A 344 -34.81 -20.10 -12.41
C LEU A 344 -34.31 -21.54 -12.57
N THR A 345 -33.59 -22.05 -11.56
CA THR A 345 -33.09 -23.43 -11.57
C THR A 345 -34.23 -24.44 -11.58
N ALA A 346 -35.29 -24.19 -10.80
CA ALA A 346 -36.50 -25.00 -10.81
C ALA A 346 -37.20 -24.95 -12.18
N SER A 347 -37.32 -23.75 -12.78
CA SER A 347 -37.94 -23.57 -14.09
C SER A 347 -37.16 -24.25 -15.22
N ILE A 348 -35.82 -24.17 -15.22
CA ILE A 348 -34.96 -24.87 -16.19
C ILE A 348 -35.16 -26.39 -16.07
N THR A 349 -35.21 -26.93 -14.85
CA THR A 349 -35.44 -28.36 -14.62
C THR A 349 -36.80 -28.80 -15.15
N GLU A 350 -37.85 -28.00 -14.94
CA GLU A 350 -39.18 -28.28 -15.48
C GLU A 350 -39.19 -28.26 -17.01
N ILE A 351 -38.62 -27.21 -17.63
CA ILE A 351 -38.56 -27.06 -19.08
C ILE A 351 -37.77 -28.21 -19.71
N SER A 352 -36.64 -28.60 -19.10
CA SER A 352 -35.86 -29.77 -19.54
C SER A 352 -36.72 -31.04 -19.55
N GLY A 353 -37.56 -31.24 -18.53
CA GLY A 353 -38.51 -32.35 -18.49
C GLY A 353 -39.58 -32.28 -19.58
N GLN A 354 -40.13 -31.08 -19.84
CA GLN A 354 -41.12 -30.87 -20.90
C GLN A 354 -40.55 -31.09 -22.30
N VAL A 355 -39.30 -30.69 -22.55
CA VAL A 355 -38.59 -30.90 -23.83
C VAL A 355 -38.30 -32.40 -24.06
N SER A 356 -37.84 -33.10 -23.03
CA SER A 356 -37.65 -34.56 -23.08
C SER A 356 -38.94 -35.31 -23.40
N ARG A 357 -40.05 -34.92 -22.75
CA ARG A 357 -41.38 -35.46 -23.04
C ARG A 357 -41.83 -35.16 -24.48
N SER A 358 -41.57 -33.95 -24.98
CA SER A 358 -41.92 -33.55 -26.34
C SER A 358 -41.16 -34.37 -27.40
N THR A 359 -39.89 -34.65 -27.14
CA THR A 359 -39.06 -35.53 -27.99
C THR A 359 -39.62 -36.95 -28.03
N THR A 360 -40.01 -37.49 -26.87
CA THR A 360 -40.65 -38.82 -26.78
C THR A 360 -41.96 -38.89 -27.57
N ILE A 361 -42.79 -37.85 -27.49
CA ILE A 361 -44.06 -37.76 -28.24
C ILE A 361 -43.79 -37.68 -29.75
N ALA A 362 -42.79 -36.89 -30.17
CA ALA A 362 -42.41 -36.79 -31.58
C ALA A 362 -41.95 -38.15 -32.12
N ASP A 363 -41.11 -38.89 -31.39
CA ASP A 363 -40.63 -40.22 -31.78
C ASP A 363 -41.79 -41.22 -31.90
N GLN A 364 -42.74 -41.19 -30.97
CA GLN A 364 -43.96 -42.01 -31.05
C GLN A 364 -44.78 -41.65 -32.30
N ALA A 365 -44.97 -40.36 -32.58
CA ALA A 365 -45.73 -39.90 -33.74
C ALA A 365 -45.06 -40.28 -35.07
N VAL A 366 -43.72 -40.28 -35.15
CA VAL A 366 -42.98 -40.83 -36.31
C VAL A 366 -43.29 -42.31 -36.49
N GLY A 367 -43.25 -43.10 -35.42
CA GLY A 367 -43.57 -44.53 -35.46
C GLY A 367 -45.00 -44.81 -35.93
N GLU A 368 -45.98 -44.04 -35.45
CA GLU A 368 -47.39 -44.15 -35.87
C GLU A 368 -47.59 -43.73 -37.33
N ALA A 369 -46.92 -42.66 -37.77
CA ALA A 369 -46.95 -42.21 -39.18
C ALA A 369 -46.34 -43.26 -40.12
N GLN A 370 -45.22 -43.88 -39.75
CA GLN A 370 -44.59 -44.96 -40.52
C GLN A 370 -45.49 -46.20 -40.65
N GLN A 371 -46.14 -46.61 -39.55
CA GLN A 371 -47.11 -47.71 -39.60
C GLN A 371 -48.30 -47.38 -40.50
N THR A 372 -48.81 -46.16 -40.43
CA THR A 372 -49.92 -45.69 -41.27
C THR A 372 -49.51 -45.65 -42.75
N ASN A 373 -48.30 -45.14 -43.05
CA ASN A 373 -47.76 -45.12 -44.41
C ASN A 373 -47.67 -46.54 -44.99
N THR A 374 -47.20 -47.50 -44.20
CA THR A 374 -47.11 -48.92 -44.61
C THR A 374 -48.48 -49.49 -44.96
N ARG A 375 -49.50 -49.20 -44.15
CA ARG A 375 -50.89 -49.64 -44.41
C ARG A 375 -51.45 -49.01 -45.68
N VAL A 376 -51.26 -47.71 -45.87
CA VAL A 376 -51.72 -47.01 -47.08
C VAL A 376 -51.01 -47.54 -48.32
N GLN A 377 -49.71 -47.82 -48.24
CA GLN A 377 -48.95 -48.40 -49.35
C GLN A 377 -49.44 -49.81 -49.71
N GLY A 378 -49.85 -50.60 -48.72
CA GLY A 378 -50.57 -51.86 -48.95
C GLY A 378 -51.91 -51.69 -49.67
N LEU A 379 -52.68 -50.64 -49.35
CA LEU A 379 -53.93 -50.33 -50.07
C LEU A 379 -53.67 -49.90 -51.51
N VAL A 380 -52.60 -49.13 -51.76
CA VAL A 380 -52.17 -48.75 -53.12
C VAL A 380 -51.89 -50.01 -53.95
N GLU A 381 -51.14 -50.97 -53.38
CA GLU A 381 -50.85 -52.24 -54.05
C GLU A 381 -52.11 -53.09 -54.30
N GLN A 382 -53.02 -53.16 -53.33
CA GLN A 382 -54.30 -53.87 -53.50
C GLN A 382 -55.17 -53.24 -54.59
N ALA A 383 -55.28 -51.91 -54.62
CA ALA A 383 -56.04 -51.19 -55.64
C ALA A 383 -55.42 -51.40 -57.03
N GLN A 384 -54.09 -51.47 -57.14
CA GLN A 384 -53.39 -51.83 -58.38
C GLN A 384 -53.78 -53.24 -58.88
N ARG A 385 -53.74 -54.24 -58.00
CA ARG A 385 -54.14 -55.62 -58.33
C ARG A 385 -55.61 -55.72 -58.74
N ILE A 386 -56.50 -54.99 -58.08
CA ILE A 386 -57.92 -54.95 -58.47
C ILE A 386 -58.07 -54.30 -59.85
N GLY A 387 -57.33 -53.22 -60.15
CA GLY A 387 -57.31 -52.61 -61.47
C GLY A 387 -56.90 -53.58 -62.58
N GLU A 388 -55.88 -54.41 -62.34
CA GLU A 388 -55.46 -55.48 -63.27
C GLU A 388 -56.57 -56.52 -63.50
N ILE A 389 -57.30 -56.92 -62.45
CA ILE A 389 -58.43 -57.84 -62.55
C ILE A 389 -59.58 -57.21 -63.35
N VAL A 390 -59.91 -55.95 -63.10
CA VAL A 390 -60.98 -55.24 -63.83
C VAL A 390 -60.64 -55.14 -65.32
N GLN A 391 -59.37 -54.89 -65.66
CA GLN A 391 -58.90 -54.87 -67.04
C GLN A 391 -59.03 -56.24 -67.72
N LEU A 392 -58.74 -57.32 -66.99
CA LEU A 392 -58.94 -58.69 -67.47
C LEU A 392 -60.42 -58.99 -67.71
N ILE A 393 -61.32 -58.64 -66.78
CA ILE A 393 -62.76 -58.86 -66.93
C ILE A 393 -63.31 -58.06 -68.13
N SER A 394 -62.89 -56.80 -68.29
CA SER A 394 -63.25 -55.98 -69.45
C SER A 394 -62.83 -56.64 -70.76
N SER A 395 -61.62 -57.22 -70.80
CA SER A 395 -61.11 -57.97 -71.95
C SER A 395 -61.94 -59.24 -72.24
N ILE A 396 -62.34 -59.98 -71.20
CA ILE A 396 -63.21 -61.16 -71.31
C ILE A 396 -64.61 -60.76 -71.80
N ALA A 397 -65.18 -59.67 -71.29
CA ALA A 397 -66.49 -59.17 -71.71
C ALA A 397 -66.46 -58.75 -73.20
N SER A 398 -65.41 -58.08 -73.64
CA SER A 398 -65.19 -57.74 -75.06
C SER A 398 -65.08 -58.99 -75.94
N GLN A 399 -64.30 -59.99 -75.51
CA GLN A 399 -64.19 -61.27 -76.21
C GLN A 399 -65.52 -62.03 -76.27
N THR A 400 -66.29 -62.02 -75.18
CA THR A 400 -67.61 -62.65 -75.09
C THR A 400 -68.62 -61.95 -76.00
N ASN A 401 -68.58 -60.63 -76.08
CA ASN A 401 -69.40 -59.83 -77.00
C ASN A 401 -69.07 -60.16 -78.47
N LEU A 402 -67.78 -60.34 -78.81
CA LEU A 402 -67.37 -60.78 -80.15
C LEU A 402 -67.82 -62.21 -80.46
N LEU A 403 -67.71 -63.14 -79.51
CA LEU A 403 -68.21 -64.51 -79.67
C LEU A 403 -69.73 -64.55 -79.87
N ALA A 404 -70.46 -63.77 -79.06
CA ALA A 404 -71.90 -63.64 -79.17
C ALA A 404 -72.33 -63.03 -80.51
N LEU A 405 -71.60 -62.02 -81.00
CA LEU A 405 -71.81 -61.44 -82.33
C LEU A 405 -71.61 -62.49 -83.44
N ASN A 406 -70.52 -63.27 -83.38
CA ASN A 406 -70.28 -64.36 -84.33
C ASN A 406 -71.39 -65.41 -84.28
N ALA A 407 -71.88 -65.76 -83.08
CA ALA A 407 -73.01 -66.67 -82.91
C ALA A 407 -74.32 -66.09 -83.46
N THR A 408 -74.58 -64.79 -83.32
CA THR A 408 -75.74 -64.11 -83.94
C THR A 408 -75.67 -64.17 -85.46
N ILE A 409 -74.48 -63.99 -86.04
CA ILE A 409 -74.26 -64.07 -87.49
C ILE A 409 -74.55 -65.50 -87.99
N GLU A 410 -74.03 -66.52 -87.32
CA GLU A 410 -74.24 -67.92 -87.71
C GLU A 410 -75.69 -68.36 -87.50
N ALA A 411 -76.35 -67.87 -86.45
CA ALA A 411 -77.78 -68.11 -86.21
C ALA A 411 -78.66 -67.48 -87.30
N ALA A 412 -78.31 -66.28 -87.80
CA ALA A 412 -78.98 -65.66 -88.93
C ALA A 412 -78.75 -66.45 -90.24
N ARG A 413 -77.57 -67.06 -90.39
CA ARG A 413 -77.21 -67.91 -91.54
C ARG A 413 -77.98 -69.23 -91.58
N ALA A 414 -78.34 -69.78 -90.42
CA ALA A 414 -79.16 -70.98 -90.28
C ALA A 414 -80.68 -70.76 -90.52
N GLY A 415 -81.12 -69.52 -90.79
CA GLY A 415 -82.51 -69.19 -91.13
C GLY A 415 -83.51 -69.52 -90.00
N GLU A 416 -84.63 -70.14 -90.34
CA GLU A 416 -85.70 -70.47 -89.38
C GLU A 416 -85.25 -71.43 -88.27
N ALA A 417 -84.29 -72.33 -88.55
CA ALA A 417 -83.76 -73.28 -87.57
C ALA A 417 -82.87 -72.62 -86.50
N GLY A 418 -82.32 -71.43 -86.79
CA GLY A 418 -81.41 -70.69 -85.91
C GLY A 418 -82.08 -69.72 -84.93
N LYS A 419 -83.41 -69.52 -85.00
CA LYS A 419 -84.13 -68.49 -84.22
C LYS A 419 -83.91 -68.58 -82.70
N GLY A 420 -83.97 -69.79 -82.12
CA GLY A 420 -83.70 -69.98 -80.70
C GLY A 420 -82.26 -69.63 -80.30
N PHE A 421 -81.30 -69.97 -81.18
CA PHE A 421 -79.88 -69.66 -81.00
C PHE A 421 -79.60 -68.16 -81.14
N ALA A 422 -80.31 -67.47 -82.04
CA ALA A 422 -80.19 -66.02 -82.22
C ALA A 422 -80.63 -65.25 -80.98
N VAL A 423 -81.70 -65.68 -80.30
CA VAL A 423 -82.17 -65.07 -79.04
C VAL A 423 -81.12 -65.22 -77.95
N VAL A 424 -80.58 -66.44 -77.75
CA VAL A 424 -79.52 -66.68 -76.77
C VAL A 424 -78.27 -65.87 -77.08
N ALA A 425 -77.84 -65.82 -78.35
CA ALA A 425 -76.68 -65.02 -78.76
C ALA A 425 -76.90 -63.51 -78.50
N SER A 426 -78.11 -62.98 -78.74
CA SER A 426 -78.46 -61.59 -78.43
C SER A 426 -78.46 -61.32 -76.92
N GLU A 427 -78.95 -62.26 -76.11
CA GLU A 427 -78.94 -62.14 -74.64
C GLU A 427 -77.51 -62.15 -74.09
N VAL A 428 -76.66 -63.07 -74.57
CA VAL A 428 -75.23 -63.11 -74.22
C VAL A 428 -74.52 -61.83 -74.64
N LYS A 429 -74.83 -61.29 -75.83
CA LYS A 429 -74.28 -60.01 -76.31
C LYS A 429 -74.69 -58.84 -75.41
N SER A 430 -75.96 -58.79 -75.00
CA SER A 430 -76.49 -57.79 -74.07
C SER A 430 -75.78 -57.87 -72.71
N LEU A 431 -75.66 -59.08 -72.16
CA LEU A 431 -74.97 -59.33 -70.89
C LEU A 431 -73.48 -58.96 -70.94
N ALA A 432 -72.82 -59.25 -72.07
CA ALA A 432 -71.42 -58.87 -72.28
C ALA A 432 -71.23 -57.35 -72.33
N ASN A 433 -72.14 -56.61 -72.99
CA ASN A 433 -72.12 -55.14 -72.99
C ASN A 433 -72.42 -54.56 -71.61
N GLN A 434 -73.38 -55.11 -70.87
CA GLN A 434 -73.65 -54.71 -69.49
C GLN A 434 -72.43 -54.96 -68.59
N THR A 435 -71.76 -56.10 -68.76
CA THR A 435 -70.53 -56.43 -68.04
C THR A 435 -69.42 -55.44 -68.37
N ALA A 436 -69.19 -55.14 -69.65
CA ALA A 436 -68.19 -54.16 -70.08
C ALA A 436 -68.46 -52.77 -69.48
N LYS A 437 -69.72 -52.32 -69.49
CA LYS A 437 -70.11 -51.04 -68.89
C LYS A 437 -69.90 -51.04 -67.37
N ALA A 438 -70.29 -52.10 -66.67
CA ALA A 438 -70.05 -52.24 -65.24
C ALA A 438 -68.55 -52.25 -64.91
N THR A 439 -67.72 -52.91 -65.71
CA THR A 439 -66.26 -52.89 -65.52
C THR A 439 -65.64 -51.52 -65.78
N GLU A 440 -66.17 -50.74 -66.72
CA GLU A 440 -65.73 -49.37 -66.95
C GLU A 440 -66.01 -48.49 -65.73
N ASP A 441 -67.22 -48.57 -65.17
CA ASP A 441 -67.63 -47.81 -64.00
C ASP A 441 -66.81 -48.23 -62.75
N ILE A 442 -66.55 -49.54 -62.57
CA ILE A 442 -65.63 -50.04 -61.52
C ILE A 442 -64.21 -49.53 -61.75
N GLY A 443 -63.74 -49.51 -63.00
CA GLY A 443 -62.41 -48.99 -63.35
C GLY A 443 -62.23 -47.53 -62.95
N GLN A 444 -63.24 -46.69 -63.19
CA GLN A 444 -63.26 -45.29 -62.73
C GLN A 444 -63.19 -45.21 -61.19
N GLN A 445 -63.93 -46.07 -60.49
CA GLN A 445 -63.91 -46.12 -59.02
C GLN A 445 -62.54 -46.54 -58.47
N ILE A 446 -61.86 -47.51 -59.12
CA ILE A 446 -60.50 -47.94 -58.74
C ILE A 446 -59.49 -46.83 -59.00
N ALA A 447 -59.55 -46.14 -60.14
CA ALA A 447 -58.67 -45.01 -60.44
C ALA A 447 -58.84 -43.88 -59.40
N SER A 448 -60.08 -43.58 -59.00
CA SER A 448 -60.37 -42.63 -57.92
C SER A 448 -59.77 -43.08 -56.58
N MET A 449 -59.90 -44.36 -56.23
CA MET A 449 -59.32 -44.95 -55.02
C MET A 449 -57.78 -44.90 -55.02
N GLN A 450 -57.14 -45.18 -56.16
CA GLN A 450 -55.69 -45.05 -56.34
C GLN A 450 -55.25 -43.59 -56.16
N GLY A 451 -55.97 -42.63 -56.74
CA GLY A 451 -55.71 -41.20 -56.55
C GLY A 451 -55.79 -40.79 -55.09
N ALA A 452 -56.85 -41.19 -54.39
CA ALA A 452 -57.06 -40.89 -52.97
C ALA A 452 -55.97 -41.52 -52.07
N THR A 453 -55.59 -42.77 -52.33
CA THR A 453 -54.55 -43.46 -51.54
C THR A 453 -53.16 -42.90 -51.78
N ASN A 454 -52.81 -42.53 -53.01
CA ASN A 454 -51.57 -41.80 -53.31
C ASN A 454 -51.51 -40.42 -52.64
N GLY A 455 -52.63 -39.68 -52.66
CA GLY A 455 -52.73 -38.40 -51.95
C GLY A 455 -52.55 -38.57 -50.43
N ALA A 456 -53.13 -39.62 -49.84
CA ALA A 456 -52.94 -39.94 -48.43
C ALA A 456 -51.48 -40.29 -48.09
N ALA A 457 -50.80 -41.10 -48.92
CA ALA A 457 -49.39 -41.43 -48.74
C ALA A 457 -48.49 -40.18 -48.79
N GLN A 458 -48.74 -39.27 -49.75
CA GLN A 458 -48.00 -38.01 -49.84
C GLN A 458 -48.22 -37.12 -48.62
N ALA A 459 -49.46 -37.02 -48.12
CA ALA A 459 -49.78 -36.27 -46.92
C ALA A 459 -49.07 -36.84 -45.67
N ILE A 460 -49.04 -38.17 -45.50
CA ILE A 460 -48.32 -38.83 -44.41
C ILE A 460 -46.81 -38.59 -44.51
N GLY A 461 -46.24 -38.62 -45.72
CA GLY A 461 -44.83 -38.26 -45.94
C GLY A 461 -44.52 -36.81 -45.56
N GLY A 462 -45.45 -35.89 -45.83
CA GLY A 462 -45.38 -34.50 -45.36
C GLY A 462 -45.40 -34.40 -43.83
N ILE A 463 -46.34 -35.07 -43.17
CA ILE A 463 -46.44 -35.13 -41.70
C ILE A 463 -45.15 -35.67 -41.08
N THR A 464 -44.59 -36.75 -41.65
CA THR A 464 -43.35 -37.37 -41.15
C THR A 464 -42.17 -36.38 -41.19
N ARG A 465 -42.04 -35.59 -42.27
CA ARG A 465 -41.01 -34.53 -42.36
C ARG A 465 -41.22 -33.45 -41.29
N THR A 466 -42.45 -32.99 -41.11
CA THR A 466 -42.76 -31.98 -40.09
C THR A 466 -42.42 -32.47 -38.68
N ILE A 467 -42.75 -33.73 -38.35
CA ILE A 467 -42.42 -34.31 -37.04
C ILE A 467 -40.90 -34.46 -36.86
N ALA A 468 -40.16 -34.84 -37.92
CA ALA A 468 -38.71 -34.89 -37.87
C ALA A 468 -38.10 -33.50 -37.57
N THR A 469 -38.61 -32.44 -38.19
CA THR A 469 -38.21 -31.06 -37.86
C THR A 469 -38.54 -30.69 -36.41
N ILE A 470 -39.68 -31.13 -35.87
CA ILE A 470 -40.03 -30.92 -34.45
C ILE A 470 -39.00 -31.60 -33.53
N SER A 471 -38.57 -32.82 -33.84
CA SER A 471 -37.56 -33.55 -33.05
C SER A 471 -36.19 -32.87 -33.08
N GLU A 472 -35.77 -32.35 -34.25
CA GLU A 472 -34.52 -31.58 -34.39
C GLU A 472 -34.55 -30.27 -33.56
N VAL A 473 -35.67 -29.54 -33.61
CA VAL A 473 -35.87 -28.33 -32.80
C VAL A 473 -35.86 -28.65 -31.31
N ALA A 474 -36.53 -29.73 -30.89
CA ALA A 474 -36.54 -30.16 -29.49
C ALA A 474 -35.12 -30.49 -28.98
N THR A 475 -34.30 -31.16 -29.80
CA THR A 475 -32.89 -31.46 -29.48
C THR A 475 -32.06 -30.18 -29.33
N SER A 476 -32.28 -29.20 -30.21
CA SER A 476 -31.61 -27.89 -30.13
C SER A 476 -32.02 -27.11 -28.87
N ILE A 477 -33.30 -27.13 -28.52
CA ILE A 477 -33.80 -26.52 -27.28
C ILE A 477 -33.20 -27.22 -26.05
N ALA A 478 -33.13 -28.56 -26.05
CA ALA A 478 -32.53 -29.31 -24.94
C ALA A 478 -31.08 -28.87 -24.69
N SER A 479 -30.29 -28.74 -25.75
CA SER A 479 -28.90 -28.26 -25.66
C SER A 479 -28.81 -26.84 -25.09
N ALA A 480 -29.70 -25.94 -25.52
CA ALA A 480 -29.76 -24.57 -25.00
C ALA A 480 -30.18 -24.52 -23.52
N ILE A 481 -31.07 -25.41 -23.09
CA ILE A 481 -31.51 -25.53 -21.68
C ILE A 481 -30.38 -26.07 -20.80
N GLU A 482 -29.57 -27.02 -21.29
CA GLU A 482 -28.38 -27.48 -20.57
C GLU A 482 -27.35 -26.35 -20.36
N GLU A 483 -27.10 -25.55 -21.40
CA GLU A 483 -26.23 -24.37 -21.32
C GLU A 483 -26.78 -23.32 -20.34
N GLN A 484 -28.07 -23.02 -20.39
CA GLN A 484 -28.74 -22.15 -19.43
C GLN A 484 -28.61 -22.68 -18.00
N GLY A 485 -28.79 -23.98 -17.78
CA GLY A 485 -28.61 -24.61 -16.49
C GLY A 485 -27.19 -24.43 -15.93
N ALA A 486 -26.17 -24.58 -16.77
CA ALA A 486 -24.78 -24.33 -16.38
C ALA A 486 -24.54 -22.86 -16.00
N ALA A 487 -25.06 -21.92 -16.80
CA ALA A 487 -24.94 -20.48 -16.53
C ALA A 487 -25.66 -20.07 -15.24
N THR A 488 -26.89 -20.57 -15.00
CA THR A 488 -27.64 -20.30 -13.76
C THR A 488 -26.92 -20.88 -12.54
N ALA A 489 -26.31 -22.07 -12.65
CA ALA A 489 -25.50 -22.63 -11.57
C ALA A 489 -24.24 -21.80 -11.27
N GLU A 490 -23.64 -21.17 -12.27
CA GLU A 490 -22.53 -20.23 -12.08
C GLU A 490 -22.99 -18.94 -11.40
N ILE A 491 -24.14 -18.38 -11.81
CA ILE A 491 -24.76 -17.23 -11.14
C ILE A 491 -25.01 -17.55 -9.67
N ALA A 492 -25.56 -18.73 -9.36
CA ALA A 492 -25.80 -19.14 -7.97
C ALA A 492 -24.51 -19.16 -7.13
N ARG A 493 -23.41 -19.68 -7.70
CA ARG A 493 -22.08 -19.65 -7.04
C ARG A 493 -21.60 -18.22 -6.80
N ASN A 494 -21.67 -17.36 -7.82
CA ASN A 494 -21.25 -15.95 -7.70
C ASN A 494 -22.09 -15.17 -6.68
N VAL A 495 -23.38 -15.47 -6.58
CA VAL A 495 -24.29 -14.87 -5.60
C VAL A 495 -23.92 -15.30 -4.17
N GLN A 496 -23.56 -16.57 -3.95
CA GLN A 496 -23.07 -17.03 -2.64
C GLN A 496 -21.75 -16.36 -2.25
N GLU A 497 -20.83 -16.19 -3.21
CA GLU A 497 -19.58 -15.48 -2.98
C GLU A 497 -19.84 -13.99 -2.65
N ALA A 498 -20.71 -13.33 -3.40
CA ALA A 498 -21.12 -11.96 -3.13
C ALA A 498 -21.75 -11.82 -1.74
N SER A 499 -22.60 -12.77 -1.33
CA SER A 499 -23.22 -12.78 0.00
C SER A 499 -22.20 -12.88 1.13
N ARG A 500 -21.19 -13.74 0.97
CA ARG A 500 -20.06 -13.82 1.89
C ARG A 500 -19.27 -12.52 1.91
N GLY A 501 -19.01 -11.93 0.74
CA GLY A 501 -18.33 -10.65 0.60
C GLY A 501 -19.07 -9.52 1.34
N THR A 502 -20.39 -9.42 1.19
CA THR A 502 -21.19 -8.42 1.92
C THR A 502 -21.13 -8.62 3.43
N ALA A 503 -21.15 -9.87 3.90
CA ALA A 503 -21.02 -10.18 5.33
C ALA A 503 -19.65 -9.79 5.90
N THR A 504 -18.57 -10.06 5.16
CA THR A 504 -17.22 -9.62 5.53
C THR A 504 -17.11 -8.11 5.58
N VAL A 505 -17.62 -7.40 4.58
CA VAL A 505 -17.63 -5.92 4.55
C VAL A 505 -18.39 -5.36 5.77
N SER A 506 -19.54 -5.92 6.14
CA SER A 506 -20.25 -5.51 7.34
C SER A 506 -19.44 -5.71 8.63
N ALA A 507 -18.70 -6.81 8.75
CA ALA A 507 -17.83 -7.07 9.89
C ALA A 507 -16.67 -6.07 9.96
N ASP A 508 -16.01 -5.80 8.83
CA ASP A 508 -14.90 -4.85 8.73
C ASP A 508 -15.36 -3.42 9.09
N ILE A 509 -16.55 -3.01 8.65
CA ILE A 509 -17.15 -1.73 9.01
C ILE A 509 -17.40 -1.64 10.52
N GLY A 510 -17.82 -2.74 11.15
CA GLY A 510 -17.92 -2.84 12.61
C GLY A 510 -16.58 -2.56 13.30
N GLY A 511 -15.51 -3.18 12.81
CA GLY A 511 -14.15 -2.94 13.32
C GLY A 511 -13.66 -1.50 13.13
N VAL A 512 -13.97 -0.87 11.99
CA VAL A 512 -13.65 0.55 11.74
C VAL A 512 -14.39 1.47 12.72
N SER A 513 -15.68 1.20 12.98
CA SER A 513 -16.45 1.98 13.95
C SER A 513 -15.92 1.83 15.38
N GLU A 514 -15.50 0.63 15.77
CA GLU A 514 -14.86 0.40 17.06
C GLU A 514 -13.53 1.17 17.17
N ALA A 515 -12.67 1.08 16.16
CA ALA A 515 -11.38 1.79 16.14
C ALA A 515 -11.55 3.32 16.16
N ALA A 516 -12.55 3.84 15.44
CA ALA A 516 -12.91 5.26 15.49
C ALA A 516 -13.39 5.66 16.88
N THR A 517 -14.21 4.83 17.53
CA THR A 517 -14.67 5.07 18.91
C THR A 517 -13.50 5.11 19.90
N GLN A 518 -12.57 4.15 19.82
CA GLN A 518 -11.36 4.14 20.64
C GLN A 518 -10.49 5.38 20.41
N THR A 519 -10.35 5.82 19.16
CA THR A 519 -9.64 7.06 18.80
C THR A 519 -10.31 8.28 19.43
N GLY A 520 -11.64 8.37 19.41
CA GLY A 520 -12.40 9.43 20.07
C GLY A 520 -12.19 9.44 21.58
N THR A 521 -12.19 8.27 22.23
CA THR A 521 -11.89 8.15 23.67
C THR A 521 -10.46 8.59 23.99
N ALA A 522 -9.47 8.13 23.22
CA ALA A 522 -8.07 8.52 23.41
C ALA A 522 -7.86 10.03 23.19
N ALA A 523 -8.51 10.61 22.18
CA ALA A 523 -8.52 12.04 21.95
C ALA A 523 -9.10 12.81 23.14
N GLY A 524 -10.20 12.33 23.73
CA GLY A 524 -10.76 12.90 24.95
C GLY A 524 -9.78 12.90 26.14
N GLN A 525 -9.04 11.80 26.32
CA GLN A 525 -8.01 11.72 27.38
C GLN A 525 -6.85 12.70 27.15
N VAL A 526 -6.39 12.85 25.89
CA VAL A 526 -5.36 13.85 25.55
C VAL A 526 -5.88 15.27 25.76
N LEU A 527 -7.14 15.53 25.43
CA LEU A 527 -7.79 16.82 25.65
C LEU A 527 -7.80 17.18 27.15
N GLU A 528 -8.19 16.24 28.00
CA GLU A 528 -8.17 16.39 29.46
C GLU A 528 -6.76 16.64 29.99
N ALA A 529 -5.79 15.79 29.63
CA ALA A 529 -4.40 15.90 30.08
C ALA A 529 -3.73 17.21 29.61
N SER A 530 -4.01 17.66 28.37
CA SER A 530 -3.51 18.95 27.86
C SER A 530 -4.12 20.13 28.60
N GLY A 531 -5.41 20.05 28.98
CA GLY A 531 -6.09 21.04 29.80
C GLY A 531 -5.51 21.13 31.21
N ASP A 532 -5.20 19.98 31.83
CA ASP A 532 -4.49 19.93 33.11
C ASP A 532 -3.09 20.52 33.02
N LEU A 533 -2.32 20.18 31.98
CA LEU A 533 -0.98 20.71 31.77
C LEU A 533 -0.99 22.23 31.61
N ALA A 534 -1.96 22.77 30.88
CA ALA A 534 -2.14 24.22 30.73
C ALA A 534 -2.45 24.89 32.09
N ARG A 535 -3.36 24.32 32.90
CA ARG A 535 -3.66 24.81 34.26
C ARG A 535 -2.45 24.76 35.18
N GLN A 536 -1.70 23.66 35.18
CA GLN A 536 -0.51 23.51 36.01
C GLN A 536 0.61 24.47 35.60
N SER A 537 0.78 24.70 34.29
CA SER A 537 1.74 25.69 33.77
C SER A 537 1.41 27.10 34.25
N GLU A 538 0.12 27.46 34.25
CA GLU A 538 -0.35 28.77 34.69
C GLU A 538 -0.21 28.97 36.22
N LEU A 539 -0.50 27.92 37.01
CA LEU A 539 -0.26 27.92 38.45
C LEU A 539 1.24 28.08 38.76
N LEU A 540 2.11 27.35 38.06
CA LEU A 540 3.55 27.44 38.25
C LEU A 540 4.09 28.82 37.85
N ARG A 541 3.56 29.43 36.78
CA ARG A 541 3.85 30.81 36.40
C ARG A 541 3.53 31.79 37.53
N THR A 542 2.32 31.68 38.07
CA THR A 542 1.85 32.55 39.16
C THR A 542 2.71 32.40 40.42
N GLU A 543 3.10 31.17 40.79
CA GLU A 543 3.95 30.97 41.97
C GLU A 543 5.39 31.45 41.78
N VAL A 544 5.94 31.29 40.57
CA VAL A 544 7.27 31.83 40.25
C VAL A 544 7.26 33.36 40.29
N GLU A 545 6.24 34.01 39.72
CA GLU A 545 6.07 35.47 39.79
C GLU A 545 5.94 35.96 41.24
N SER A 546 5.12 35.27 42.05
CA SER A 546 4.93 35.56 43.47
C SER A 546 6.24 35.41 44.27
N PHE A 547 6.96 34.31 44.07
CA PHE A 547 8.25 34.05 44.72
C PHE A 547 9.30 35.10 44.37
N LEU A 548 9.43 35.47 43.09
CA LEU A 548 10.38 36.47 42.64
C LEU A 548 10.04 37.87 43.17
N SER A 549 8.76 38.22 43.20
CA SER A 549 8.28 39.46 43.82
C SER A 549 8.61 39.52 45.32
N GLY A 550 8.40 38.40 46.03
CA GLY A 550 8.74 38.28 47.46
C GLY A 550 10.23 38.43 47.75
N ILE A 551 11.10 37.90 46.88
CA ILE A 551 12.55 38.08 47.02
C ILE A 551 12.98 39.51 46.73
N ARG A 552 12.41 40.18 45.71
CA ARG A 552 12.74 41.59 45.39
C ARG A 552 12.29 42.56 46.49
N ALA A 553 11.27 42.19 47.27
CA ALA A 553 10.75 43.01 48.37
C ALA A 553 11.45 42.81 49.72
N ALA A 554 12.23 41.73 49.87
CA ALA A 554 12.96 41.36 51.09
C ALA A 554 14.41 41.82 51.07
#